data_AF-A0A7C7A9B3-F1
#
_entry.id   AF-A0A7C7A9B3-F1
#
_cell.length_a   1.000
_cell.length_b   1.000
_cell.length_c   1.000
_cell.angle_alpha   90.00
_cell.angle_beta   90.00
_cell.angle_gamma   90.00
#
_symmetry.space_group_name_H-M   'P 1'
#
loop_
_entity.id
_entity.type
_entity.pdbx_description
1 polymer ?
#
loop_
_entity_poly.entity_id
_entity_poly.type
_entity_poly.pdbx_seq_one_letter_code
_entity_poly.pdbx_strand_id
1 'polypeptide(L)' 'DLQVIFDVNINTVIKALEKLKNEGYIESEQGIGYFIKKDIDVEEGVIKIIRECVTKLKNSRIDYYTSMLIFEEVWKNE' A
#
# COMPACT_ATOMS: atom_id res chain seq x y z
N ASP A 1 -16.51 -19.63 -10.26
CA ASP A 1 -16.15 -20.54 -9.16
C ASP A 1 -16.76 -20.15 -7.82
N LEU A 2 -16.44 -18.98 -7.26
CA LEU A 2 -16.99 -18.52 -5.96
C LEU A 2 -18.53 -18.56 -5.89
N GLN A 3 -19.23 -18.13 -6.93
CA GLN A 3 -20.71 -18.20 -7.01
C GLN A 3 -21.24 -19.63 -6.85
N VAL A 4 -20.56 -20.64 -7.42
CA VAL A 4 -20.98 -22.04 -7.39
C VAL A 4 -20.65 -22.67 -6.03
N ILE A 5 -19.46 -22.39 -5.50
CA ILE A 5 -19.00 -22.93 -4.21
C ILE A 5 -19.88 -22.43 -3.05
N PHE A 6 -20.23 -21.15 -3.08
CA PHE A 6 -20.98 -20.51 -2.01
C PHE A 6 -22.50 -20.48 -2.26
N ASP A 7 -22.98 -21.01 -3.39
CA ASP A 7 -24.38 -20.96 -3.82
C ASP A 7 -25.00 -19.55 -3.70
N VAL A 8 -24.31 -18.55 -4.26
CA VAL A 8 -24.72 -17.14 -4.19
C VAL A 8 -24.72 -16.48 -5.56
N ASN A 9 -25.48 -15.39 -5.69
CA ASN A 9 -25.45 -14.54 -6.87
C ASN A 9 -24.05 -13.95 -7.09
N ILE A 10 -23.58 -13.86 -8.34
CA ILE A 10 -22.31 -13.23 -8.70
C ILE A 10 -22.18 -11.79 -8.17
N ASN A 11 -23.27 -11.02 -8.14
CA ASN A 11 -23.28 -9.66 -7.59
C ASN A 11 -23.00 -9.65 -6.08
N THR A 12 -23.40 -10.70 -5.35
CA THR A 12 -23.07 -10.85 -3.93
C THR A 12 -21.57 -11.06 -3.75
N VAL A 13 -20.95 -11.87 -4.62
CA VAL A 13 -19.49 -12.08 -4.63
C VAL A 13 -18.77 -10.76 -4.93
N ILE A 14 -19.22 -10.02 -5.95
CA ILE A 14 -18.62 -8.73 -6.31
C ILE A 14 -18.70 -7.74 -5.13
N LYS A 15 -19.86 -7.59 -4.50
CA LYS A 15 -20.02 -6.71 -3.33
C LYS A 15 -19.11 -7.11 -2.16
N ALA A 16 -18.91 -8.40 -1.93
CA ALA A 16 -18.01 -8.88 -0.89
C ALA A 16 -16.55 -8.55 -1.21
N LEU A 17 -16.11 -8.74 -2.45
CA LEU A 17 -14.76 -8.39 -2.90
C LEU A 17 -14.52 -6.87 -2.85
N GLU A 18 -15.51 -6.06 -3.25
CA GLU A 18 -15.45 -4.60 -3.11
C GLU A 18 -15.32 -4.18 -1.65
N LYS A 19 -16.07 -4.82 -0.74
CA LYS A 19 -15.95 -4.57 0.70
C LYS A 19 -14.55 -4.90 1.22
N LEU A 20 -14.02 -6.09 0.90
CA LEU A 20 -12.66 -6.50 1.30
C LEU A 20 -11.58 -5.56 0.75
N LYS A 21 -11.76 -5.06 -0.48
CA LYS A 21 -10.86 -4.07 -1.07
C LYS A 21 -10.93 -2.74 -0.35
N ASN A 22 -12.13 -2.25 -0.04
CA ASN A 22 -12.34 -1.00 0.70
C ASN A 22 -11.79 -1.08 2.13
N GLU A 23 -11.87 -2.26 2.76
CA GLU A 23 -11.30 -2.52 4.08
C GLU A 23 -9.77 -2.77 4.04
N GLY A 24 -9.18 -2.86 2.84
CA GLY A 24 -7.74 -2.96 2.64
C GLY A 24 -7.16 -4.37 2.76
N TYR A 25 -7.98 -5.41 2.90
CA TYR A 25 -7.51 -6.80 2.97
C TYR A 25 -7.02 -7.34 1.63
N ILE A 26 -7.56 -6.80 0.53
CA ILE A 26 -7.19 -7.17 -0.83
C ILE A 26 -7.00 -5.93 -1.70
N GLU A 27 -6.20 -6.07 -2.75
CA GLU A 27 -6.06 -5.07 -3.82
C GLU A 27 -6.46 -5.68 -5.16
N SER A 28 -6.79 -4.82 -6.14
CA SER A 28 -7.17 -5.26 -7.49
C SER A 28 -6.14 -4.81 -8.50
N GLU A 29 -5.63 -5.73 -9.31
CA GLU A 29 -4.80 -5.41 -10.47
C GLU A 29 -5.66 -5.47 -11.74
N GLN A 30 -5.61 -4.40 -12.53
CA GLN A 30 -6.45 -4.25 -13.72
C GLN A 30 -6.14 -5.34 -14.75
N GLY A 31 -7.16 -6.08 -15.18
CA GLY A 31 -7.05 -7.15 -16.16
C GLY A 31 -6.49 -8.47 -15.62
N ILE A 32 -6.16 -8.55 -14.33
CA ILE A 32 -5.57 -9.74 -13.70
C ILE A 32 -6.48 -10.33 -12.63
N GLY A 33 -6.91 -9.53 -11.65
CA GLY A 33 -7.79 -10.01 -10.57
C GLY A 33 -7.59 -9.30 -9.24
N TYR A 34 -7.87 -10.03 -8.15
CA TYR A 34 -7.70 -9.56 -6.77
C TYR A 34 -6.56 -10.31 -6.08
N PHE A 35 -5.81 -9.60 -5.24
CA PHE A 35 -4.65 -10.11 -4.51
C PHE A 35 -4.77 -9.81 -3.03
N ILE A 36 -4.31 -10.74 -2.18
CA ILE A 36 -4.21 -10.49 -0.73
C ILE A 36 -3.20 -9.38 -0.51
N LYS A 37 -3.62 -8.29 0.10
CA LYS A 37 -2.69 -7.24 0.49
C LYS A 37 -1.83 -7.82 1.59
N LYS A 38 -0.53 -7.96 1.35
CA LYS A 38 0.41 -8.20 2.46
C LYS A 38 0.38 -6.94 3.29
N ASP A 39 -0.13 -7.03 4.52
CA ASP A 39 0.15 -6.01 5.51
C ASP A 39 1.66 -5.92 5.62
N ILE A 40 2.22 -4.82 5.12
CA ILE A 40 3.56 -4.44 5.51
C ILE A 40 3.37 -3.93 6.93
N ASP A 41 3.54 -4.83 7.89
CA ASP A 41 3.61 -4.47 9.30
C ASP A 41 4.90 -3.69 9.50
N VAL A 42 4.83 -2.38 9.27
CA VAL A 42 5.93 -1.46 9.49
C VAL A 42 5.94 -1.13 10.97
N GLU A 43 6.93 -1.63 11.69
CA GLU A 43 7.14 -1.32 13.10
C GLU A 43 7.08 0.19 13.34
N GLU A 44 6.36 0.64 14.38
CA GLU A 44 6.22 2.08 14.70
C GLU A 44 7.58 2.77 14.87
N GLY A 45 8.62 2.03 15.30
CA GLY A 45 10.00 2.51 15.35
C GLY A 45 10.53 2.96 13.98
N VAL A 46 10.24 2.22 12.91
CA VAL A 46 10.61 2.58 11.53
C VAL A 46 9.84 3.82 11.09
N ILE A 47 8.53 3.90 11.39
CA ILE A 47 7.72 5.10 11.09
C ILE A 47 8.31 6.33 11.79
N LYS A 48 8.73 6.20 13.04
CA LYS A 48 9.37 7.29 13.80
C LYS A 48 10.66 7.77 13.14
N ILE A 49 11.53 6.85 12.70
CA ILE A 49 12.78 7.19 12.01
C ILE A 49 12.48 7.98 10.73
N ILE A 50 11.53 7.51 9.91
CA ILE A 50 11.14 8.20 8.67
C ILE A 50 10.54 9.58 8.99
N ARG A 51 9.72 9.69 10.04
CA ARG A 51 9.13 10.97 10.47
C ARG A 51 10.20 11.99 10.90
N GLU A 52 11.21 11.56 11.65
CA GLU A 52 12.35 12.40 12.02
C GLU A 52 13.17 12.84 10.81
N CYS A 53 13.40 11.93 9.86
CA CYS A 53 14.09 12.23 8.61
C CYS A 53 13.32 13.28 7.77
N VAL A 54 12.03 13.06 7.53
CA VAL A 54 11.16 13.99 6.80
C VAL A 54 11.13 15.37 7.46
N THR A 55 11.12 15.42 8.79
CA THR A 55 11.17 16.69 9.54
C THR A 55 12.46 17.45 9.25
N LYS A 56 13.61 16.76 9.27
CA LYS A 56 14.92 17.36 8.93
C LYS A 56 14.96 17.86 7.49
N LEU A 57 14.45 17.08 6.52
CA LEU A 57 14.38 17.47 5.11
C LEU A 57 13.53 18.73 4.90
N LYS A 58 12.34 18.78 5.52
CA LYS A 58 11.46 19.95 5.48
C LYS A 58 12.12 21.19 6.09
N ASN A 59 12.82 21.05 7.21
CA ASN A 59 13.54 22.16 7.84
C ASN A 59 14.68 22.69 6.96
N SER A 60 15.27 21.83 6.14
CA SER A 60 16.26 22.20 5.10
C SER A 60 15.63 22.75 3.81
N ARG A 61 14.30 22.97 3.78
CA ARG A 61 13.53 23.43 2.61
C ARG A 61 13.61 22.52 1.39
N ILE A 62 13.83 21.22 1.61
CA ILE A 62 13.81 20.21 0.55
C ILE A 62 12.36 19.76 0.37
N ASP A 63 11.84 19.90 -0.84
CA ASP A 63 10.48 19.44 -1.17
C ASP A 63 10.42 17.91 -1.29
N TYR A 64 9.20 17.38 -1.40
CA TYR A 64 8.98 15.94 -1.49
C TYR A 64 9.68 15.30 -2.69
N TYR A 65 9.59 15.91 -3.87
CA TYR A 65 10.15 15.33 -5.10
C TYR A 65 11.67 15.30 -5.04
N THR A 66 12.30 16.40 -4.63
CA THR A 66 13.75 16.47 -4.42
C THR A 66 14.20 15.47 -3.34
N SER A 67 13.42 15.33 -2.25
CA SER A 67 13.70 14.34 -1.20
C SER A 67 13.72 12.92 -1.77
N MET A 68 12.74 12.56 -2.61
CA MET A 68 12.66 11.21 -3.20
C MET A 68 13.84 10.92 -4.13
N LEU A 69 14.28 11.90 -4.92
CA LEU A 69 15.48 11.77 -5.75
C LEU A 69 16.73 11.51 -4.90
N ILE A 70 16.89 12.25 -3.79
CA ILE A 70 18.01 12.03 -2.86
C ILE A 70 17.93 10.65 -2.22
N PHE A 71 16.74 10.22 -1.77
CA PHE A 71 16.56 8.88 -1.22
C PHE A 71 16.95 7.80 -2.22
N GLU A 72 16.51 7.92 -3.47
CA GLU A 72 16.86 6.97 -4.53
C GLU A 72 18.38 6.92 -4.75
N GLU A 73 19.04 8.08 -4.79
CA GLU A 73 20.49 8.15 -4.96
C GLU A 73 21.25 7.55 -3.77
N VAL A 74 20.87 7.89 -2.54
CA VAL A 74 21.48 7.32 -1.33
C VAL A 74 21.27 5.80 -1.30
N TRP A 75 20.06 5.32 -1.62
CA TRP A 75 19.75 3.89 -1.62
C TRP A 75 20.54 3.09 -2.65
N LYS A 76 20.90 3.67 -3.80
CA LYS A 76 21.74 3.02 -4.81
C LYS A 76 23.21 2.90 -4.39
N ASN A 77 23.66 3.74 -3.47
CA ASN A 77 25.05 3.86 -3.07
C ASN A 77 25.35 3.20 -1.70
N GLU A 78 24.35 2.60 -1.07
CA GLU A 78 24.46 1.69 0.09
C GLU A 78 24.27 0.23 -0.37
#